data_AF-A0A2E6S5T5-F1
#
_entry.id   AF-A0A2E6S5T5-F1
#
_cell.length_a   1.000
_cell.length_b   1.000
_cell.length_c   1.000
_cell.angle_alpha   90.00
_cell.angle_beta   90.00
_cell.angle_gamma   90.00
#
_symmetry.space_group_name_H-M   'P 1'
#
loop_
_entity.id
_entity.type
_entity.pdbx_description
1 polymer ?
#
loop_
_entity_poly.entity_id
_entity_poly.type
_entity_poly.pdbx_seq_one_letter_code
_entity_poly.pdbx_strand_id
1 'polypeptide(L)'
;MTDNDFLDVGITDGFVWVRLKGKGSFANSPSLRGFIERSMESGQTRFVIDLGDCPAMDSTFMGTLAGLAMRLSKNPEGRLQLNGVCERNRESLNDLGLDGLLEIDPADSAWRPHVEDVRDSLEPLEEEEQERADAEHLLEAHRRLCEANEGNVRKFATVLEVLEQQAVGE
;
A
#
# COMPACT_ATOMS: atom_id res chain seq x y z
N MET A 1 -17.55 17.95 -2.16
CA MET A 1 -16.31 17.88 -1.39
C MET A 1 -15.54 16.74 -2.02
N THR A 2 -14.40 17.04 -2.64
CA THR A 2 -13.57 16.05 -3.33
C THR A 2 -13.04 15.13 -2.24
N ASP A 3 -13.60 13.92 -2.17
CA ASP A 3 -13.15 12.82 -1.32
C ASP A 3 -11.80 12.39 -1.89
N ASN A 4 -10.75 13.06 -1.43
CA ASN A 4 -9.41 12.76 -1.89
C ASN A 4 -8.87 11.74 -0.89
N ASP A 5 -8.69 10.50 -1.36
CA ASP A 5 -8.15 9.43 -0.53
C ASP A 5 -6.67 9.75 -0.26
N PHE A 6 -6.32 10.02 0.99
CA PHE A 6 -4.95 10.38 1.38
C PHE A 6 -4.30 9.25 2.19
N LEU A 7 -3.00 9.08 1.99
CA LEU A 7 -2.15 8.25 2.82
C LEU A 7 -1.31 9.16 3.71
N ASP A 8 -1.43 9.00 5.02
CA ASP A 8 -0.45 9.54 5.95
C ASP A 8 0.49 8.42 6.39
N VAL A 9 1.77 8.74 6.54
CA VAL A 9 2.82 7.79 6.84
C VAL A 9 3.66 8.27 8.01
N GLY A 10 4.30 7.32 8.69
CA GLY A 10 5.19 7.61 9.80
C GLY A 10 5.85 6.35 10.34
N ILE A 11 6.83 6.51 11.22
CA ILE A 11 7.47 5.40 11.92
C ILE A 11 7.25 5.58 13.41
N THR A 12 6.67 4.58 14.07
CA THR A 12 6.40 4.61 15.51
C THR A 12 6.63 3.25 16.13
N ASP A 13 7.33 3.19 17.26
CA ASP A 13 7.63 1.95 18.01
C ASP A 13 8.24 0.82 17.16
N GLY A 14 8.99 1.18 16.12
CA GLY A 14 9.60 0.22 15.19
C GLY A 14 8.63 -0.39 14.19
N PHE A 15 7.42 0.18 14.05
CA PHE A 15 6.48 -0.10 12.99
C PHE A 15 6.47 1.04 11.98
N VAL A 16 6.46 0.69 10.71
CA VAL A 16 6.09 1.62 9.64
C VAL A 16 4.57 1.67 9.61
N TRP A 17 4.02 2.85 9.84
CA TRP A 17 2.59 3.10 9.90
C TRP A 17 2.12 3.77 8.63
N VAL A 18 1.00 3.28 8.08
CA VAL A 18 0.30 3.91 6.96
C VAL A 18 -1.17 4.03 7.33
N ARG A 19 -1.67 5.27 7.42
CA ARG A 19 -3.09 5.54 7.65
C ARG A 19 -3.76 5.92 6.35
N LEU A 20 -4.80 5.18 6.01
CA LEU A 20 -5.67 5.50 4.90
C LEU A 20 -6.85 6.35 5.41
N LYS A 21 -6.98 7.55 4.87
CA LYS A 21 -8.14 8.42 5.05
C LYS A 21 -9.01 8.35 3.81
N GLY A 22 -10.16 7.69 3.90
CA GLY A 22 -11.06 7.49 2.76
C GLY A 22 -11.09 6.04 2.27
N LYS A 23 -11.60 5.84 1.06
CA LYS A 23 -11.84 4.52 0.49
C LYS A 23 -10.53 3.88 0.00
N GLY A 24 -10.31 2.61 0.36
CA GLY A 24 -9.23 1.81 -0.25
C GLY A 24 -9.58 1.53 -1.70
N SER A 25 -8.81 2.06 -2.64
CA SER A 25 -9.18 2.05 -4.05
C SER A 25 -8.00 1.75 -4.96
N PHE A 26 -8.28 1.46 -6.23
CA PHE A 26 -7.28 1.42 -7.28
C PHE A 26 -6.38 2.68 -7.31
N ALA A 27 -6.88 3.86 -6.93
CA ALA A 27 -6.12 5.11 -7.01
C ALA A 27 -5.01 5.22 -5.94
N ASN A 28 -5.24 4.73 -4.72
CA ASN A 28 -4.24 4.78 -3.64
C ASN A 28 -3.45 3.49 -3.46
N SER A 29 -3.85 2.40 -4.14
CA SER A 29 -3.17 1.12 -4.10
C SER A 29 -1.70 1.21 -4.56
N PRO A 30 -1.36 1.92 -5.67
CA PRO A 30 0.03 2.10 -6.09
C PRO A 30 0.88 2.79 -5.03
N SER A 31 0.41 3.92 -4.50
CA SER A 31 1.13 4.71 -3.48
C SER A 31 1.40 3.90 -2.23
N LEU A 32 0.38 3.19 -1.73
CA LEU A 32 0.52 2.29 -0.59
C LEU A 32 1.57 1.21 -0.86
N ARG A 33 1.47 0.55 -2.02
CA ARG A 33 2.40 -0.52 -2.41
C ARG A 33 3.83 0.00 -2.49
N GLY A 34 4.05 1.09 -3.22
CA GLY A 34 5.37 1.67 -3.43
C GLY A 34 6.03 2.07 -2.12
N PHE A 35 5.30 2.77 -1.25
CA PHE A 35 5.82 3.17 0.06
C PHE A 35 6.24 1.98 0.93
N ILE A 36 5.39 0.95 1.01
CA ILE A 36 5.67 -0.23 1.83
C ILE A 36 6.83 -1.04 1.22
N GLU A 37 6.87 -1.26 -0.09
CA GLU A 37 7.94 -2.00 -0.73
C GLU A 37 9.31 -1.32 -0.56
N ARG A 38 9.38 0.01 -0.69
CA ARG A 38 10.60 0.79 -0.40
C ARG A 38 11.01 0.68 1.07
N SER A 39 10.04 0.72 1.97
CA SER A 39 10.28 0.52 3.40
C SER A 39 10.81 -0.90 3.68
N MET A 40 10.32 -1.93 2.98
CA MET A 40 10.89 -3.29 3.08
C MET A 40 12.33 -3.33 2.59
N GLU A 41 12.65 -2.62 1.50
CA GLU A 41 13.99 -2.55 0.91
C GLU A 41 14.99 -1.81 1.81
N SER A 42 14.52 -0.84 2.62
CA SER A 42 15.33 -0.20 3.67
C SER A 42 15.48 -1.05 4.94
N GLY A 43 14.92 -2.27 4.95
CA GLY A 43 15.06 -3.24 6.03
C GLY A 43 13.93 -3.26 7.05
N GLN A 44 12.85 -2.49 6.83
CA GLN A 44 11.68 -2.52 7.70
C GLN A 44 10.90 -3.82 7.50
N THR A 45 10.46 -4.42 8.61
CA THR A 45 9.77 -5.72 8.59
C THR A 45 8.41 -5.68 9.25
N ARG A 46 8.07 -4.59 9.96
CA ARG A 46 6.84 -4.47 10.74
C ARG A 46 6.04 -3.30 10.23
N PHE A 47 4.82 -3.59 9.82
CA PHE A 47 3.95 -2.63 9.15
C PHE A 47 2.58 -2.64 9.80
N VAL A 48 1.98 -1.46 9.94
CA VAL A 48 0.59 -1.29 10.36
C VAL A 48 -0.15 -0.45 9.33
N ILE A 49 -1.27 -0.97 8.84
CA ILE A 49 -2.20 -0.25 7.96
C ILE A 49 -3.41 0.15 8.80
N ASP A 50 -3.56 1.44 9.06
CA ASP A 50 -4.68 1.99 9.79
C ASP A 50 -5.82 2.34 8.84
N LEU A 51 -6.87 1.53 8.97
CA LEU A 51 -8.12 1.57 8.22
C LEU A 51 -9.26 2.20 9.04
N GLY A 52 -8.94 2.88 10.16
CA GLY A 52 -9.94 3.47 11.05
C GLY A 52 -10.88 4.48 10.38
N ASP A 53 -10.41 5.17 9.33
CA ASP A 53 -11.20 6.08 8.50
C ASP A 53 -11.48 5.50 7.09
N CYS A 54 -11.42 4.18 6.94
CA CYS A 54 -11.64 3.50 5.67
C CYS A 54 -13.02 2.81 5.63
N PRO A 55 -14.05 3.45 5.05
CA PRO A 55 -15.42 2.91 5.05
C PRO A 55 -15.62 1.73 4.11
N ALA A 56 -14.76 1.58 3.08
CA ALA A 56 -14.84 0.51 2.11
C ALA A 56 -13.49 0.31 1.40
N MET A 57 -13.24 -0.90 0.92
CA MET A 57 -12.12 -1.22 0.03
C MET A 57 -12.65 -1.89 -1.25
N ASP A 58 -12.00 -1.64 -2.39
CA ASP A 58 -12.22 -2.43 -3.60
C ASP A 58 -11.31 -3.66 -3.68
N SER A 59 -11.52 -4.50 -4.69
CA SER A 59 -10.74 -5.71 -4.89
C SER A 59 -9.27 -5.43 -5.25
N THR A 60 -8.96 -4.28 -5.85
CA THR A 60 -7.58 -3.89 -6.15
C THR A 60 -6.81 -3.60 -4.86
N PHE A 61 -7.42 -2.84 -3.95
CA PHE A 61 -6.79 -2.52 -2.68
C PHE A 61 -6.58 -3.78 -1.82
N MET A 62 -7.60 -4.64 -1.73
CA MET A 62 -7.47 -5.93 -1.04
C MET A 62 -6.42 -6.84 -1.69
N GLY A 63 -6.36 -6.89 -3.03
CA GLY A 63 -5.33 -7.62 -3.76
C GLY A 63 -3.93 -7.07 -3.51
N THR A 64 -3.81 -5.75 -3.33
CA THR A 64 -2.55 -5.09 -2.96
C THR A 64 -2.12 -5.46 -1.55
N LEU A 65 -3.02 -5.40 -0.56
CA LEU A 65 -2.74 -5.87 0.80
C LEU A 65 -2.30 -7.35 0.81
N ALA A 66 -2.99 -8.20 0.06
CA ALA A 66 -2.64 -9.61 -0.08
C ALA A 66 -1.22 -9.79 -0.65
N GLY A 67 -0.90 -9.08 -1.74
CA GLY A 67 0.43 -9.12 -2.36
C GLY A 67 1.54 -8.69 -1.42
N LEU A 68 1.31 -7.61 -0.66
CA LEU A 68 2.25 -7.11 0.35
C LEU A 68 2.43 -8.10 1.50
N ALA A 69 1.34 -8.69 2.00
CA ALA A 69 1.38 -9.72 3.04
C ALA A 69 2.17 -10.94 2.59
N MET A 70 1.93 -11.42 1.37
CA MET A 70 2.67 -12.54 0.76
C MET A 70 4.16 -12.22 0.54
N ARG A 71 4.51 -10.96 0.27
CA ARG A 71 5.91 -10.53 0.16
C ARG A 71 6.57 -10.52 1.54
N LEU A 72 5.88 -9.99 2.56
CA LEU A 72 6.39 -9.94 3.93
C LEU A 72 6.52 -11.31 4.58
N SER A 73 5.62 -12.25 4.28
CA SER A 73 5.66 -13.60 4.85
C SER A 73 6.90 -14.40 4.47
N LYS A 74 7.63 -13.98 3.42
CA LYS A 74 8.95 -14.53 3.08
C LYS A 74 10.02 -14.18 4.11
N ASN A 75 9.81 -13.13 4.90
CA ASN A 75 10.67 -12.75 6.00
C ASN A 75 10.07 -13.30 7.32
N PRO A 76 10.81 -14.10 8.11
CA PRO A 76 10.33 -14.63 9.39
C PRO A 76 9.88 -13.55 10.39
N GLU A 77 10.49 -12.36 10.33
CA GLU A 77 10.17 -11.20 11.17
C GLU A 77 9.11 -10.28 10.53
N GLY A 78 8.72 -10.57 9.28
CA GLY A 78 7.73 -9.82 8.53
C GLY A 78 6.35 -9.87 9.18
N ARG A 79 5.79 -8.72 9.54
CA ARG A 79 4.44 -8.59 10.09
C ARG A 79 3.70 -7.46 9.37
N LEU A 80 2.49 -7.76 8.92
CA LEU A 80 1.56 -6.78 8.37
C LEU A 80 0.28 -6.83 9.19
N GLN A 81 0.04 -5.76 9.95
CA GLN A 81 -1.07 -5.66 10.87
C GLN A 81 -2.07 -4.63 10.34
N LEU A 82 -3.36 -4.88 10.55
CA LEU A 82 -4.42 -3.92 10.25
C LEU A 82 -4.98 -3.35 11.55
N ASN A 83 -5.17 -2.04 11.59
CA ASN A 83 -5.82 -1.33 12.70
C ASN A 83 -7.13 -0.72 12.25
N GLY A 84 -8.16 -0.78 13.10
CA GLY A 84 -9.42 -0.06 12.89
C GLY A 84 -10.28 -0.64 11.77
N VAL A 85 -10.20 -1.95 11.51
CA VAL A 85 -10.94 -2.55 10.40
C VAL A 85 -12.43 -2.65 10.74
N CYS A 86 -13.26 -1.95 9.96
CA CYS A 86 -14.71 -2.01 10.10
C CYS A 86 -15.26 -3.42 9.75
N GLU A 87 -16.45 -3.75 10.24
CA GLU A 87 -17.07 -5.08 10.09
C GLU A 87 -17.15 -5.54 8.63
N ARG A 88 -17.65 -4.68 7.74
CA ARG A 88 -17.75 -4.96 6.30
C ARG A 88 -16.41 -5.30 5.64
N ASN A 89 -15.37 -4.54 5.99
CA ASN A 89 -14.02 -4.77 5.46
C ASN A 89 -13.43 -6.05 6.03
N ARG A 90 -13.68 -6.35 7.31
CA ARG A 90 -13.28 -7.61 7.95
C ARG A 90 -13.90 -8.82 7.28
N GLU A 91 -15.21 -8.78 7.00
CA GLU A 91 -15.89 -9.84 6.24
C GLU A 91 -15.24 -10.04 4.87
N SER A 92 -14.99 -8.95 4.14
CA SER A 92 -14.37 -9.01 2.81
C SER A 92 -12.96 -9.61 2.85
N LEU A 93 -12.15 -9.28 3.86
CA LEU A 93 -10.81 -9.85 4.05
C LEU A 93 -10.86 -11.34 4.40
N ASN A 94 -11.80 -11.74 5.26
CA ASN A 94 -12.00 -13.15 5.64
C ASN A 94 -12.51 -13.99 4.46
N ASP A 95 -13.44 -13.46 3.66
CA ASP A 95 -13.96 -14.15 2.47
C ASP A 95 -12.86 -14.44 1.43
N LEU A 96 -11.83 -13.60 1.41
CA LEU A 96 -10.63 -13.78 0.57
C LEU A 96 -9.55 -14.66 1.23
N GLY A 97 -9.75 -15.09 2.49
CA GLY A 97 -8.79 -15.88 3.26
C GLY A 97 -7.53 -15.12 3.66
N LEU A 98 -7.60 -13.79 3.76
CA LEU A 98 -6.44 -12.95 4.09
C LEU A 98 -6.17 -12.88 5.59
N ASP A 99 -7.08 -13.35 6.44
CA ASP A 99 -6.93 -13.47 7.89
C ASP A 99 -5.79 -14.42 8.30
N GLY A 100 -5.37 -15.33 7.42
CA GLY A 100 -4.20 -16.17 7.62
C GLY A 100 -2.86 -15.51 7.27
N LEU A 101 -2.89 -14.38 6.55
CA LEU A 101 -1.70 -13.65 6.09
C LEU A 101 -1.52 -12.29 6.79
N LEU A 102 -2.62 -11.70 7.26
CA LEU A 102 -2.69 -10.38 7.88
C LEU A 102 -3.16 -10.53 9.33
N GLU A 103 -2.58 -9.76 10.25
CA GLU A 103 -3.07 -9.71 11.63
C GLU A 103 -4.11 -8.59 11.76
N ILE A 104 -5.40 -8.95 11.82
CA ILE A 104 -6.50 -7.98 11.84
C ILE A 104 -6.86 -7.57 13.27
N ASP A 105 -6.60 -6.31 13.63
CA ASP A 105 -6.79 -5.74 14.97
C ASP A 105 -6.22 -6.62 16.09
N PRO A 106 -4.89 -6.86 16.10
CA PRO A 106 -4.27 -7.75 17.07
C PRO A 106 -4.43 -7.17 18.48
N ALA A 107 -5.04 -7.93 19.39
CA ALA A 107 -5.35 -7.44 20.72
C ALA A 107 -4.10 -7.09 21.55
N ASP A 108 -3.00 -7.81 21.31
CA ASP A 108 -1.74 -7.75 22.05
C ASP A 108 -0.67 -6.87 21.38
N SER A 109 -1.04 -6.06 20.39
CA SER A 109 -0.09 -5.17 19.72
C SER A 109 0.37 -4.02 20.61
N ALA A 110 1.69 -3.81 20.66
CA ALA A 110 2.34 -2.79 21.49
C ALA A 110 1.87 -1.36 21.19
N TRP A 111 1.52 -1.06 19.94
CA TRP A 111 1.05 0.25 19.49
C TRP A 111 -0.41 0.56 19.86
N ARG A 112 -1.19 -0.45 20.26
CA ARG A 112 -2.65 -0.33 20.45
C ARG A 112 -3.07 0.73 21.50
N PRO A 113 -2.35 0.92 22.62
CA PRO A 113 -2.67 1.98 23.58
C PRO A 113 -2.37 3.41 23.07
N HIS A 114 -1.56 3.54 22.02
CA HIS A 114 -1.01 4.82 21.54
C HIS A 114 -1.47 5.16 20.12
N VAL A 115 -2.52 4.50 19.61
CA VAL A 115 -3.03 4.72 18.24
C VAL A 115 -3.31 6.19 17.95
N GLU A 116 -3.91 6.91 18.90
CA GLU A 116 -4.22 8.33 18.72
C GLU A 116 -2.95 9.20 18.70
N ASP A 117 -1.94 8.88 19.52
CA ASP A 117 -0.64 9.57 19.51
C ASP A 117 0.10 9.32 18.18
N VAL A 118 0.09 8.08 17.71
CA VAL A 118 0.65 7.69 16.39
C VAL A 118 -0.02 8.52 15.31
N ARG A 119 -1.36 8.54 15.29
CA ARG A 119 -2.19 9.26 14.31
C ARG A 119 -1.92 10.76 14.24
N ASP A 120 -1.59 11.39 15.36
CA ASP A 120 -1.25 12.83 15.43
C ASP A 120 0.17 13.10 14.89
N SER A 121 1.06 12.10 14.95
CA SER A 121 2.43 12.20 14.47
C SER A 121 2.62 11.87 12.98
N LEU A 122 1.60 11.34 12.30
CA LEU A 122 1.70 10.96 10.88
C LEU A 122 1.73 12.19 9.99
N GLU A 123 2.52 12.10 8.92
CA GLU A 123 2.65 13.15 7.91
C GLU A 123 2.07 12.65 6.58
N PRO A 124 1.48 13.54 5.74
CA PRO A 124 1.02 13.14 4.42
C PRO A 124 2.16 12.53 3.61
N LEU A 125 1.87 11.45 2.87
CA LEU A 125 2.82 10.89 1.91
C LEU A 125 3.20 11.99 0.90
N GLU A 126 4.50 12.14 0.64
CA GLU A 126 5.01 13.19 -0.25
C GLU A 126 4.45 13.05 -1.68
N GLU A 127 4.16 14.18 -2.33
CA GLU A 127 3.64 14.18 -3.71
C GLU A 127 4.59 13.48 -4.67
N GLU A 128 5.90 13.67 -4.52
CA GLU A 128 6.94 12.99 -5.31
C GLU A 128 6.88 11.46 -5.16
N GLU A 129 6.60 10.96 -3.94
CA GLU A 129 6.44 9.53 -3.70
C GLU A 129 5.18 8.96 -4.34
N GLN A 130 4.12 9.77 -4.38
CA GLN A 130 2.86 9.43 -5.03
C GLN A 130 3.01 9.40 -6.56
N GLU A 131 3.61 10.44 -7.14
CA GLU A 131 3.90 10.54 -8.58
C GLU A 131 4.81 9.40 -9.05
N ARG A 132 5.83 9.06 -8.25
CA ARG A 132 6.70 7.91 -8.51
C ARG A 132 5.91 6.61 -8.54
N ALA A 133 5.05 6.38 -7.56
CA ALA A 133 4.23 5.17 -7.50
C ALA A 133 3.25 5.05 -8.67
N ASP A 134 2.66 6.18 -9.09
CA ASP A 134 1.81 6.25 -10.29
C ASP A 134 2.60 5.92 -11.56
N ALA A 135 3.81 6.48 -11.70
CA ALA A 135 4.69 6.21 -12.82
C ALA A 135 5.08 4.72 -12.88
N GLU A 136 5.45 4.12 -11.74
CA GLU A 136 5.75 2.69 -11.61
C GLU A 136 4.55 1.82 -12.03
N HIS A 137 3.34 2.18 -11.60
CA HIS A 137 2.13 1.44 -11.93
C HIS A 137 1.78 1.51 -13.42
N LEU A 138 1.83 2.70 -14.01
CA LEU A 138 1.60 2.90 -15.44
C LEU A 138 2.64 2.16 -16.28
N LEU A 139 3.91 2.19 -15.85
CA LEU A 139 5.00 1.48 -16.50
C LEU A 139 4.73 -0.02 -16.53
N GLU A 140 4.30 -0.61 -15.40
CA GLU A 140 3.95 -2.03 -15.31
C GLU A 140 2.79 -2.39 -16.26
N ALA A 141 1.76 -1.55 -16.35
CA ALA A 141 0.64 -1.77 -17.25
C ALA A 141 1.09 -1.75 -18.73
N HIS A 142 1.93 -0.79 -19.12
CA HIS A 142 2.47 -0.72 -20.48
C HIS A 142 3.41 -1.89 -20.81
N ARG A 143 4.22 -2.35 -19.84
CA ARG A 143 5.06 -3.55 -20.01
C ARG A 143 4.22 -4.78 -20.29
N ARG A 144 3.14 -5.01 -19.54
CA ARG A 144 2.20 -6.13 -19.79
C ARG A 144 1.57 -6.06 -21.19
N LEU A 145 1.23 -4.86 -21.69
CA LEU A 145 0.72 -4.69 -23.05
C LEU A 145 1.77 -5.03 -24.12
N CYS A 146 3.04 -4.77 -23.84
CA CYS A 146 4.15 -5.12 -24.73
C CYS A 146 4.43 -6.63 -24.73
N GLU A 147 4.37 -7.29 -23.58
CA GLU A 147 4.47 -8.75 -23.46
C GLU A 147 3.33 -9.46 -24.19
N ALA A 148 2.12 -8.91 -24.14
CA ALA A 148 0.96 -9.46 -24.85
C ALA A 148 1.06 -9.33 -26.38
N ASN A 149 1.80 -8.34 -26.90
CA ASN A 149 1.98 -8.13 -28.33
C ASN A 149 3.26 -7.34 -28.63
N GLU A 150 4.23 -7.99 -29.27
CA GLU A 150 5.52 -7.38 -29.64
C GLU A 150 5.39 -6.11 -30.50
N GLY A 151 4.28 -5.96 -31.25
CA GLY A 151 3.98 -4.75 -32.03
C GLY A 151 3.70 -3.50 -31.17
N ASN A 152 3.42 -3.68 -29.88
CA ASN A 152 3.22 -2.57 -28.93
C ASN A 152 4.53 -1.98 -28.43
N VAL A 153 5.63 -2.75 -28.42
CA VAL A 153 6.96 -2.29 -27.97
C VAL A 153 7.39 -1.03 -28.73
N ARG A 154 7.26 -1.05 -30.06
CA ARG A 154 7.64 0.11 -30.90
C ARG A 154 6.71 1.31 -30.73
N LYS A 155 5.45 1.08 -30.37
CA LYS A 155 4.45 2.16 -30.21
C LYS A 155 4.59 2.89 -28.88
N PHE A 156 5.00 2.19 -27.83
CA PHE A 156 5.06 2.71 -26.47
C PHE A 156 6.48 3.01 -25.97
N ALA A 157 7.52 2.78 -26.79
CA ALA A 157 8.92 2.99 -26.40
C ALA A 157 9.18 4.35 -25.72
N THR A 158 8.68 5.45 -26.30
CA THR A 158 8.87 6.81 -25.73
C THR A 158 8.12 7.00 -24.41
N VAL A 159 6.93 6.41 -24.26
CA VAL A 159 6.15 6.50 -23.01
C VAL A 159 6.83 5.71 -21.90
N LEU A 160 7.33 4.51 -22.23
CA LEU A 160 8.10 3.69 -21.29
C LEU A 160 9.35 4.42 -20.79
N GLU A 161 10.11 5.06 -21.68
CA GLU A 161 11.33 5.79 -21.31
C GLU A 161 11.06 6.93 -20.32
N VAL A 162 10.00 7.72 -20.54
CA VAL A 162 9.61 8.80 -19.62
C VAL A 162 9.16 8.26 -18.27
N LEU A 163 8.30 7.23 -18.28
CA LEU A 163 7.80 6.62 -17.04
C LEU A 163 8.94 5.95 -16.25
N GLU A 164 9.95 5.38 -16.92
CA GLU A 164 11.15 4.83 -16.27
C GLU A 164 11.96 5.91 -15.57
N GLN A 165 12.12 7.10 -16.15
CA GLN A 165 12.81 8.22 -15.49
C GLN A 165 12.05 8.71 -14.26
N GLN A 166 10.73 8.88 -14.36
CA GLN A 166 9.88 9.31 -13.25
C GLN A 166 9.84 8.28 -12.10
N ALA A 167 9.88 6.98 -12.43
CA ALA A 167 9.87 5.90 -11.45
C ALA A 167 11.19 5.75 -10.68
N VAL A 168 12.31 6.23 -11.20
CA VAL A 168 13.63 6.09 -10.55
C VAL A 168 13.88 7.20 -9.53
N GLY A 169 13.27 8.38 -9.71
CA GLY A 169 13.54 9.57 -8.90
C GLY A 169 14.96 10.08 -9.16
N GLU A 170 15.09 11.11 -10.01
CA GLU A 170 16.36 11.82 -10.20
C GLU A 170 16.67 12.77 -9.05
#